data_AF-D0DTW0-F1
#
_entry.id   AF-D0DTW0-F1
#
_cell.length_a   1.000
_cell.length_b   1.000
_cell.length_c   1.000
_cell.angle_alpha   90.00
_cell.angle_beta   90.00
_cell.angle_gamma   90.00
#
_symmetry.space_group_name_H-M   'P 1'
#
loop_
_entity.id
_entity.type
_entity.pdbx_description
1 polymer ?
#
loop_
_entity_poly.entity_id
_entity_poly.type
_entity_poly.pdbx_seq_one_letter_code
_entity_poly.pdbx_strand_id
1 'polypeptide(L)'
;MGRKVTFEEKRQITQWTIDHEYNYQAAAEKFNVSYQRVYSWVRKYQRTHDWESLQDNRGRHKGKTPTNEVERLRQEVRQLKAKAKEREVQIAFAKKLVEIHNREVERPDDIKRFRK
;
A
#
# COMPACT_ATOMS: atom_id res chain seq x y z
N MET A 1 2.54 -10.17 26.31
CA MET A 1 2.29 -10.76 24.96
C MET A 1 0.79 -10.91 24.78
N GLY A 2 0.15 -10.15 23.87
CA GLY A 2 -1.29 -10.24 23.64
C GLY A 2 -1.64 -11.42 22.71
N ARG A 3 -2.77 -12.10 22.96
CA ARG A 3 -3.28 -13.18 22.09
C ARG A 3 -3.37 -12.71 20.64
N LYS A 4 -2.69 -13.43 19.74
CA LYS A 4 -2.84 -13.24 18.29
C LYS A 4 -4.16 -13.89 17.88
N VAL A 5 -5.02 -13.10 17.25
CA VAL A 5 -6.32 -13.56 16.73
C VAL A 5 -6.22 -13.48 15.21
N THR A 6 -6.50 -14.57 14.54
CA THR A 6 -6.43 -14.62 13.07
C THR A 6 -7.58 -13.84 12.45
N PHE A 7 -7.50 -13.54 11.14
CA PHE A 7 -8.60 -12.86 10.45
C PHE A 7 -9.88 -13.71 10.47
N GLU A 8 -9.75 -15.03 10.29
CA GLU A 8 -10.87 -15.96 10.33
C GLU A 8 -11.54 -15.99 11.70
N GLU A 9 -10.74 -16.15 12.76
CA GLU A 9 -11.23 -16.12 14.14
C GLU A 9 -11.90 -14.77 14.46
N LYS A 10 -11.37 -13.66 13.93
CA LYS A 10 -11.99 -12.34 14.06
C LYS A 10 -13.37 -12.27 13.40
N ARG A 11 -13.54 -12.85 12.20
CA ARG A 11 -14.84 -12.93 11.52
C ARG A 11 -15.83 -13.75 12.35
N GLN A 12 -15.40 -14.93 12.81
CA GLN A 12 -16.22 -15.81 13.65
C GLN A 12 -16.68 -15.12 14.93
N ILE A 13 -15.78 -14.45 15.66
CA ILE A 13 -16.12 -13.71 16.89
C ILE A 13 -17.16 -12.61 16.59
N THR A 14 -16.93 -11.86 15.51
CA THR A 14 -17.80 -10.75 15.11
C THR A 14 -19.20 -11.25 14.74
N GLN A 15 -19.29 -12.28 13.91
CA GLN A 15 -20.55 -12.91 13.52
C GLN A 15 -21.28 -13.46 14.74
N TRP A 16 -20.58 -14.23 15.58
CA TRP A 16 -21.16 -14.81 16.80
C TRP A 16 -21.73 -13.72 17.71
N THR A 17 -21.04 -12.59 17.84
CA THR A 17 -21.50 -11.46 18.67
C THR A 17 -22.77 -10.82 18.10
N ILE A 18 -22.89 -10.71 16.77
CA ILE A 18 -24.10 -10.19 16.11
C ILE A 18 -25.27 -11.16 16.32
N ASP A 19 -25.03 -12.46 16.17
CA ASP A 19 -26.05 -13.49 16.34
C ASP A 19 -26.56 -13.61 17.79
N HIS A 20 -25.75 -13.18 18.76
CA HIS A 20 -26.08 -13.18 20.20
C HIS A 20 -26.44 -11.77 20.69
N GLU A 21 -27.17 -11.01 19.87
CA GLU A 21 -27.75 -9.71 20.22
C GLU A 21 -26.71 -8.70 20.74
N TYR A 22 -25.51 -8.70 20.17
CA TYR A 22 -24.40 -7.83 20.55
C TYR A 22 -23.89 -8.05 21.98
N ASN A 23 -23.97 -9.27 22.51
CA ASN A 23 -23.41 -9.61 23.80
C ASN A 23 -21.86 -9.70 23.75
N TYR A 24 -21.22 -8.53 23.81
CA TYR A 24 -19.77 -8.37 23.76
C TYR A 24 -19.04 -9.04 24.92
N GLN A 25 -19.66 -9.11 26.10
CA GLN A 25 -19.05 -9.71 27.29
C GLN A 25 -18.98 -11.23 27.14
N ALA A 26 -20.09 -11.87 26.74
CA ALA A 26 -20.10 -13.30 26.47
C ALA A 26 -19.11 -13.67 25.35
N ALA A 27 -18.98 -12.84 24.32
CA ALA A 27 -18.01 -13.05 23.25
C ALA A 27 -16.55 -12.93 23.75
N ALA A 28 -16.28 -11.93 24.60
CA ALA A 28 -14.97 -11.73 25.19
C ALA A 28 -14.53 -12.94 26.02
N GLU A 29 -15.45 -13.47 26.85
CA GLU A 29 -15.22 -14.65 27.69
C GLU A 29 -15.05 -15.91 26.83
N LYS A 30 -16.00 -16.18 25.92
CA LYS A 30 -16.02 -17.39 25.08
C LYS A 30 -14.76 -17.57 24.24
N PHE A 31 -14.26 -16.47 23.66
CA PHE A 31 -13.10 -16.52 22.78
C PHE A 31 -11.79 -16.12 23.48
N ASN A 32 -11.85 -15.79 24.77
CA ASN A 32 -10.73 -15.27 25.55
C ASN A 32 -10.03 -14.08 24.85
N VAL A 33 -10.84 -13.10 24.45
CA VAL A 33 -10.41 -11.88 23.78
C VAL A 33 -10.92 -10.68 24.56
N SER A 34 -10.13 -9.60 24.62
CA SER A 34 -10.58 -8.35 25.26
C SER A 34 -11.88 -7.82 24.66
N TYR A 35 -12.82 -7.43 25.53
CA TYR A 35 -14.06 -6.74 25.19
C TYR A 35 -13.86 -5.62 24.16
N GLN A 36 -12.87 -4.75 24.39
CA GLN A 36 -12.59 -3.62 23.49
C GLN A 36 -12.27 -4.06 22.06
N ARG A 37 -11.62 -5.22 21.90
CA ARG A 37 -11.30 -5.76 20.57
C ARG A 37 -12.58 -6.23 19.88
N VAL A 38 -13.43 -6.98 20.58
CA VAL A 38 -14.72 -7.45 20.04
C VAL A 38 -15.59 -6.26 19.62
N TYR A 39 -15.77 -5.29 20.51
CA TYR A 39 -16.51 -4.07 20.23
C TYR A 39 -15.98 -3.32 19.00
N SER A 40 -14.65 -3.15 18.91
CA SER A 40 -14.02 -2.46 17.78
C SER A 40 -14.24 -3.19 16.45
N TRP A 41 -14.26 -4.52 16.45
CA TRP A 41 -14.48 -5.32 15.23
C TRP A 41 -15.93 -5.23 14.77
N VAL A 42 -16.89 -5.44 15.68
CA VAL A 42 -18.32 -5.33 15.38
C VAL A 42 -18.65 -3.93 14.85
N ARG A 43 -18.17 -2.87 15.51
CA ARG A 43 -18.38 -1.49 15.06
C ARG A 43 -17.80 -1.22 13.68
N LYS A 44 -16.61 -1.78 13.37
CA LYS A 44 -15.97 -1.62 12.06
C LYS A 44 -16.75 -2.34 10.96
N TYR A 45 -17.22 -3.54 11.25
CA TYR A 45 -18.09 -4.30 10.34
C TYR A 45 -19.41 -3.55 10.09
N GLN A 46 -20.12 -3.10 11.12
CA GLN A 46 -21.37 -2.33 10.97
C GLN A 46 -21.20 -1.04 10.14
N ARG A 47 -20.05 -0.37 10.22
CA ARG A 47 -19.81 0.84 9.43
C ARG A 47 -19.59 0.56 7.94
N THR A 48 -19.02 -0.58 7.60
CA THR A 48 -18.56 -0.89 6.23
C THR A 48 -19.40 -1.95 5.54
N HIS A 49 -20.09 -2.79 6.32
CA HIS A 49 -20.76 -4.02 5.89
C HIS A 49 -19.85 -4.95 5.07
N ASP A 50 -18.54 -4.87 5.32
CA ASP A 50 -17.51 -5.59 4.59
C ASP A 50 -16.57 -6.30 5.57
N TRP A 51 -16.41 -7.61 5.37
CA TRP A 51 -15.52 -8.45 6.17
C TRP A 51 -14.04 -8.11 5.95
N GLU A 52 -13.64 -7.70 4.74
CA GLU A 52 -12.25 -7.30 4.48
C GLU A 52 -11.84 -6.08 5.29
N SER A 53 -12.81 -5.26 5.73
CA SER A 53 -12.54 -4.15 6.63
C SER A 53 -11.87 -4.63 7.92
N LEU A 54 -12.12 -5.86 8.38
CA LEU A 54 -11.54 -6.40 9.61
C LEU A 54 -10.09 -6.88 9.45
N GLN A 55 -9.57 -6.93 8.21
CA GLN A 55 -8.21 -7.33 7.93
C GLN A 55 -7.22 -6.31 8.50
N ASP A 56 -6.11 -6.81 9.04
CA ASP A 56 -5.06 -5.93 9.55
C ASP A 56 -4.32 -5.30 8.38
N ASN A 57 -4.56 -4.01 8.17
CA ASN A 57 -3.95 -3.19 7.12
C ASN A 57 -2.98 -2.16 7.70
N ARG A 58 -2.46 -2.37 8.92
CA ARG A 58 -1.42 -1.50 9.48
C ARG A 58 -0.22 -1.47 8.52
N GLY A 59 0.20 -0.26 8.13
CA GLY A 59 1.27 -0.03 7.14
C GLY A 59 0.86 -0.19 5.67
N ARG A 60 -0.39 -0.58 5.37
CA ARG A 60 -0.94 -0.71 4.02
C ARG A 60 -2.21 0.13 3.93
N HIS A 61 -2.07 1.42 3.65
CA HIS A 61 -3.24 2.27 3.43
C HIS A 61 -4.05 1.73 2.24
N LYS A 62 -5.27 1.22 2.47
CA LYS A 62 -6.29 1.13 1.41
C LYS A 62 -6.38 2.53 0.82
N GLY A 63 -6.04 2.69 -0.46
CA GLY A 63 -6.23 3.96 -1.16
C GLY A 63 -7.68 4.37 -0.96
N LYS A 64 -7.92 5.56 -0.39
CA LYS A 64 -9.29 6.08 -0.28
C LYS A 64 -9.85 6.12 -1.69
N THR A 65 -10.89 5.33 -1.95
CA THR A 65 -11.71 5.52 -3.13
C THR A 65 -12.20 6.97 -3.06
N PRO A 66 -11.85 7.81 -4.04
CA PRO A 66 -12.12 9.23 -3.97
C PRO A 66 -13.63 9.44 -3.97
N THR A 67 -14.12 9.99 -2.87
CA THR A 67 -15.54 10.27 -2.63
C THR A 67 -16.05 11.46 -3.45
N ASN A 68 -15.14 12.24 -4.05
CA ASN A 68 -15.40 13.51 -4.73
C ASN A 68 -14.55 13.62 -6.01
N GLU A 69 -15.12 14.21 -7.07
CA GLU A 69 -14.48 14.45 -8.37
C GLU A 69 -13.18 15.26 -8.26
N VAL A 70 -13.12 16.25 -7.38
CA VAL A 70 -11.90 17.04 -7.15
C VAL A 70 -10.76 16.17 -6.60
N GLU A 71 -11.08 15.19 -5.75
CA GLU A 71 -10.07 14.26 -5.22
C GLU A 71 -9.57 13.30 -6.31
N ARG A 72 -10.46 12.85 -7.20
CA ARG A 72 -10.08 12.05 -8.40
C ARG A 72 -9.09 12.80 -9.26
N LEU A 73 -9.43 14.03 -9.64
CA LEU A 73 -8.58 14.86 -10.50
C LEU A 73 -7.22 15.14 -9.85
N ARG A 74 -7.17 15.38 -8.53
CA ARG A 74 -5.90 15.55 -7.80
C ARG A 74 -5.03 14.29 -7.82
N GLN A 75 -5.64 13.10 -7.70
CA GLN A 75 -4.92 11.84 -7.82
C GLN A 75 -4.38 11.63 -9.23
N GLU A 76 -5.19 11.90 -10.25
CA GLU A 76 -4.80 11.79 -11.65
C GLU A 76 -3.65 12.73 -12.00
N VAL A 77 -3.74 14.01 -11.61
CA VAL A 77 -2.67 15.00 -11.78
C VAL A 77 -1.37 14.52 -11.12
N ARG A 78 -1.45 13.92 -9.93
CA ARG A 78 -0.26 13.37 -9.26
C ARG A 78 0.36 12.23 -10.05
N GLN A 79 -0.45 11.30 -10.56
CA GLN A 79 0.03 10.18 -11.37
C GLN A 79 0.65 10.66 -12.69
N LEU A 80 0.01 11.62 -13.37
CA LEU A 80 0.52 12.20 -14.61
C LEU A 80 1.87 12.92 -14.38
N LYS A 81 2.00 13.69 -13.30
CA LYS A 81 3.28 14.33 -12.95
C LYS A 81 4.39 13.32 -12.67
N ALA A 82 4.08 12.21 -11.99
CA ALA A 82 5.06 11.16 -11.74
C ALA A 82 5.55 10.52 -13.05
N LYS A 83 4.61 10.19 -13.96
CA LYS A 83 4.95 9.66 -15.30
C LYS A 83 5.76 10.65 -16.13
N ALA A 84 5.44 11.95 -16.07
CA ALA A 84 6.20 12.98 -16.76
C ALA A 84 7.65 13.04 -16.26
N LYS A 85 7.85 13.04 -14.95
CA LYS A 85 9.18 13.02 -14.33
C LYS A 85 9.99 11.77 -14.71
N GLU A 86 9.34 10.61 -14.74
CA GLU A 86 9.98 9.36 -15.17
C GLU A 86 10.47 9.45 -16.62
N ARG A 87 9.65 9.98 -17.53
CA ARG A 87 10.03 10.21 -18.94
C ARG A 87 11.18 11.21 -19.07
N GLU A 88 11.17 12.30 -18.31
CA GLU A 88 12.27 13.27 -18.30
C GLU A 88 13.59 12.62 -17.92
N VAL A 89 13.59 11.75 -16.89
CA VAL A 89 14.77 11.00 -16.48
C VAL A 89 15.22 10.04 -17.58
N GLN A 90 14.30 9.31 -18.22
CA GLN A 90 14.64 8.41 -19.34
C GLN A 90 15.27 9.17 -20.52
N ILE A 91 14.72 10.34 -20.88
CA ILE A 91 15.26 11.19 -21.94
C ILE A 91 16.65 11.70 -21.56
N ALA A 92 16.83 12.19 -20.33
CA ALA A 92 18.12 12.68 -19.85
C ALA A 92 19.18 11.56 -19.86
N PHE A 93 18.79 10.35 -19.44
CA PHE A 93 19.66 9.18 -19.48
C PHE A 93 20.05 8.81 -20.92
N ALA A 94 19.10 8.77 -21.85
CA ALA A 94 19.37 8.49 -23.26
C ALA A 94 20.34 9.52 -23.87
N LYS A 95 20.12 10.82 -23.59
CA LYS A 95 21.05 11.88 -24.01
C LYS A 95 22.46 11.66 -23.47
N LYS A 96 22.57 11.21 -22.20
CA LYS A 96 23.88 10.95 -21.58
C LYS A 96 24.62 9.80 -22.24
N LEU A 97 23.91 8.74 -22.64
CA LEU A 97 24.52 7.61 -23.37
C LEU A 97 25.06 8.04 -24.73
N VAL A 98 24.31 8.84 -25.48
CA VAL A 98 24.77 9.39 -26.77
C VAL A 98 26.02 10.24 -26.60
N GLU A 99 26.06 11.09 -25.57
CA GLU A 99 27.23 11.92 -25.27
C GLU A 99 28.48 11.06 -24.97
N ILE A 100 28.34 10.00 -24.18
CA ILE A 100 29.44 9.07 -23.88
C ILE A 100 29.93 8.39 -25.15
N HIS A 101 29.01 7.90 -25.99
CA HIS A 101 29.36 7.26 -27.26
C HIS A 101 30.12 8.22 -28.19
N ASN A 102 29.64 9.47 -28.33
CA ASN A 102 30.32 10.46 -29.15
C ASN A 102 31.73 10.80 -28.62
N ARG A 103 31.91 10.86 -27.29
CA ARG A 103 33.24 11.03 -26.67
C ARG A 103 34.18 9.85 -26.91
N GLU A 104 33.66 8.63 -27.07
CA GLU A 104 34.46 7.46 -27.43
C GLU A 104 34.91 7.48 -28.89
N VAL A 105 34.09 8.03 -29.78
CA VAL A 105 34.40 8.20 -31.22
C VAL A 105 35.41 9.34 -31.44
N GLU A 106 35.41 10.37 -30.59
CA GLU A 106 36.38 11.49 -30.62
C GLU A 106 37.69 11.24 -29.85
N ARG A 107 38.03 9.98 -29.49
CA ARG A 107 39.39 9.72 -28.98
C ARG A 107 40.38 9.99 -30.12
N PRO A 108 41.29 10.97 -30.02
CA PRO A 108 42.29 11.20 -31.05
C PRO A 108 43.12 9.93 -31.20
N ASP A 109 43.40 9.52 -32.43
CA ASP A 109 44.20 8.33 -32.79
C ASP A 109 45.63 8.31 -32.19
N ASP A 110 46.01 9.34 -31.44
CA ASP A 110 47.32 9.54 -30.81
C ASP A 110 47.52 8.81 -29.47
N ILE A 111 46.80 7.71 -29.20
CA ILE A 111 47.17 6.84 -28.08
C ILE A 111 48.38 6.03 -28.51
N LYS A 112 49.58 6.54 -28.23
CA LYS A 112 50.86 5.81 -28.35
C LYS A 112 50.71 4.45 -27.67
N ARG A 113 50.54 3.39 -28.47
CA ARG A 113 50.63 2.01 -28.00
C ARG A 113 52.08 1.79 -27.55
N PHE A 114 52.31 1.82 -26.24
CA PHE A 114 53.55 1.28 -25.68
C PHE A 114 53.57 -0.22 -25.99
N ARG A 115 54.36 -0.59 -27.01
CA ARG A 115 54.68 -1.97 -27.33
C ARG A 115 55.66 -2.47 -26.26
N LYS A 116 55.37 -3.66 -25.74
CA LYS A 116 56.14 -4.40 -24.72
C LYS A 116 57.51 -4.81 -25.24
#